data_AF-A0A5J4VVC8-F1
#
_entry.id   AF-A0A5J4VVC8-F1
#
_cell.length_a   1.000
_cell.length_b   1.000
_cell.length_c   1.000
_cell.angle_alpha   90.00
_cell.angle_beta   90.00
_cell.angle_gamma   90.00
#
_symmetry.space_group_name_H-M   'P 1'
#
loop_
_entity.id
_entity.type
_entity.pdbx_description
1 polymer ?
#
loop_
_entity_poly.entity_id
_entity_poly.type
_entity_poly.pdbx_seq_one_letter_code
_entity_poly.pdbx_strand_id
1 'polypeptide(L)'
;MKYAFVYITVATVIFQTGSIITYSTPSNVSALWFSSDQRILGTMISTTSATLGAALDYFVTPFLVKIRIGFKGQEFHGNMPVILYGELVIQSIIAILLTIYFPAAPKIPPSYSENYKREQSKEQNKFVVLLLYSGIQSGASQSYNDNATYLLTYLEYSQTTGGIVSSIITVSAVIGGIILPLIMRILVKKDKFVYFVSFLLMDLALSALGTVILGLNSGLCYSLFFETAAEIAFPVPEDVSGTVLTFANNFMYFIDMLVYGLVGAEWTTFIALVSTVVSTVFIPFSKVSFKRSALEDQERAKEQNSQSTLGNSLSEASTLHNISNV
;
A
#
# COMPACT_ATOMS: atom_id res chain seq x y z
N MET A 1 15.18 -32.97 -4.85
CA MET A 1 14.95 -31.52 -5.07
C MET A 1 15.24 -31.03 -6.50
N LYS A 2 15.31 -31.89 -7.54
CA LYS A 2 15.77 -31.48 -8.90
C LYS A 2 14.86 -30.47 -9.62
N TYR A 3 13.58 -30.37 -9.24
CA TYR A 3 12.61 -29.43 -9.81
C TYR A 3 12.14 -28.36 -8.82
N ALA A 4 12.66 -28.35 -7.58
CA ALA A 4 12.17 -27.45 -6.52
C ALA A 4 12.39 -25.98 -6.89
N PHE A 5 13.55 -25.65 -7.48
CA PHE A 5 13.85 -24.30 -7.95
C PHE A 5 12.84 -23.82 -9.00
N VAL A 6 12.64 -24.59 -10.08
CA VAL A 6 11.68 -24.24 -11.15
C VAL A 6 10.27 -24.09 -10.60
N TYR A 7 9.85 -24.99 -9.69
CA TYR A 7 8.53 -24.91 -9.07
C TYR A 7 8.35 -23.63 -8.23
N ILE A 8 9.34 -23.28 -7.40
CA ILE A 8 9.30 -22.05 -6.58
C ILE A 8 9.30 -20.81 -7.48
N THR A 9 10.10 -20.79 -8.55
CA THR A 9 10.11 -19.67 -9.50
C THR A 9 8.76 -19.51 -10.21
N VAL A 10 8.15 -20.59 -10.69
CA VAL A 10 6.84 -20.52 -11.34
C VAL A 10 5.76 -20.08 -10.33
N ALA A 11 5.77 -20.65 -9.12
CA ALA A 11 4.82 -20.29 -8.07
C ALA A 11 4.92 -18.81 -7.68
N THR A 12 6.14 -18.28 -7.51
CA THR A 12 6.37 -16.87 -7.18
C THR A 12 5.94 -15.93 -8.30
N VAL A 13 6.16 -16.28 -9.58
CA VAL A 13 5.67 -15.49 -10.72
C VAL A 13 4.13 -15.42 -10.73
N ILE A 14 3.46 -16.55 -10.49
CA ILE A 14 2.00 -16.60 -10.42
C ILE A 14 1.49 -15.74 -9.26
N PHE A 15 2.09 -15.89 -8.08
CA PHE A 15 1.74 -15.12 -6.88
C PHE A 15 1.92 -13.61 -7.08
N GLN A 16 3.06 -13.19 -7.62
CA GLN A 16 3.36 -11.78 -7.87
C GLN A 16 2.50 -11.18 -8.99
N THR A 17 2.06 -11.98 -9.96
CA THR A 17 1.11 -11.50 -10.97
C THR A 17 -0.27 -11.28 -10.38
N GLY A 18 -0.75 -12.20 -9.54
CA GLY A 18 -2.02 -12.06 -8.82
C GLY A 18 -2.02 -10.92 -7.79
N SER A 19 -0.86 -10.63 -7.19
CA SER A 19 -0.73 -9.57 -6.20
C SER A 19 -0.97 -8.17 -6.80
N ILE A 20 -0.59 -7.94 -8.06
CA ILE A 20 -0.78 -6.65 -8.76
C ILE A 20 -2.25 -6.19 -8.71
N ILE A 21 -3.18 -7.12 -8.93
CA ILE A 21 -4.61 -6.83 -8.93
C ILE A 21 -5.11 -6.70 -7.49
N THR A 22 -4.67 -7.60 -6.61
CA THR A 22 -5.16 -7.69 -5.23
C THR A 22 -4.76 -6.47 -4.40
N TYR A 23 -3.56 -5.91 -4.60
CA TYR A 23 -3.09 -4.72 -3.87
C TYR A 23 -3.79 -3.41 -4.25
N SER A 24 -4.53 -3.36 -5.36
CA SER A 24 -5.42 -2.22 -5.67
C SER A 24 -6.80 -2.30 -4.98
N THR A 25 -7.10 -3.43 -4.34
CA THR A 25 -8.40 -3.65 -3.67
C THR A 25 -8.64 -2.69 -2.51
N PRO A 26 -7.66 -2.38 -1.63
CA PRO A 26 -7.84 -1.43 -0.53
C PRO A 26 -8.38 -0.07 -0.95
N SER A 27 -7.82 0.55 -2.00
CA SER A 27 -8.28 1.85 -2.50
C SER A 27 -9.66 1.73 -3.13
N ASN A 28 -9.88 0.72 -3.97
CA ASN A 28 -11.17 0.50 -4.63
C ASN A 28 -12.31 0.27 -3.62
N VAL A 29 -12.12 -0.61 -2.63
CA VAL A 29 -13.10 -0.85 -1.56
C VAL A 29 -13.33 0.43 -0.77
N SER A 30 -12.27 1.20 -0.49
CA SER A 30 -12.37 2.42 0.29
C SER A 30 -13.16 3.52 -0.43
N ALA A 31 -13.00 3.63 -1.74
CA ALA A 31 -13.77 4.56 -2.56
C ALA A 31 -15.22 4.15 -2.73
N LEU A 32 -15.47 2.84 -2.88
CA LEU A 32 -16.79 2.31 -3.14
C LEU A 32 -17.67 2.30 -1.89
N TRP A 33 -17.08 2.05 -0.71
CA TRP A 33 -17.82 1.84 0.55
C TRP A 33 -17.75 2.99 1.55
N PHE A 34 -16.83 3.95 1.39
CA PHE A 34 -16.65 5.05 2.33
C PHE A 34 -16.75 6.41 1.65
N SER A 35 -17.21 7.41 2.40
CA SER A 35 -17.23 8.81 1.98
C SER A 35 -15.81 9.38 1.90
N SER A 36 -15.62 10.47 1.15
CA SER A 36 -14.30 11.09 0.90
C SER A 36 -13.50 11.42 2.17
N ASP A 37 -14.16 11.73 3.29
CA ASP A 37 -13.52 12.03 4.57
C ASP A 37 -13.00 10.80 5.32
N GLN A 38 -13.57 9.62 5.03
CA GLN A 38 -13.22 8.33 5.63
C GLN A 38 -12.43 7.43 4.67
N ARG A 39 -12.38 7.75 3.37
CA ARG A 39 -11.68 6.96 2.34
C ARG A 39 -10.21 6.74 2.69
N ILE A 40 -9.48 7.79 3.07
CA ILE A 40 -8.06 7.68 3.46
C ILE A 40 -7.88 6.73 4.65
N LEU A 41 -8.82 6.74 5.61
CA LEU A 41 -8.80 5.82 6.75
C LEU A 41 -9.05 4.37 6.33
N GLY A 42 -10.03 4.15 5.45
CA GLY A 42 -10.33 2.83 4.89
C GLY A 42 -9.11 2.25 4.19
N THR A 43 -8.49 3.03 3.28
CA THR A 43 -7.33 2.58 2.49
C THR A 43 -6.18 2.26 3.43
N MET A 44 -5.89 3.14 4.39
CA MET A 44 -4.84 2.95 5.39
C MET A 44 -5.03 1.69 6.22
N ILE A 45 -6.23 1.43 6.77
CA ILE A 45 -6.48 0.24 7.60
C ILE A 45 -6.29 -1.03 6.76
N SER A 46 -6.81 -1.04 5.53
CA SER A 46 -6.72 -2.19 4.63
C SER A 46 -5.29 -2.46 4.16
N THR A 47 -4.53 -1.44 3.75
CA THR A 47 -3.12 -1.62 3.33
C THR A 47 -2.24 -2.04 4.50
N THR A 48 -2.44 -1.44 5.68
CA THR A 48 -1.66 -1.73 6.89
C THR A 48 -1.92 -3.15 7.41
N SER A 49 -3.15 -3.67 7.23
CA SER A 49 -3.48 -5.04 7.61
C SER A 49 -2.67 -6.08 6.82
N ALA A 50 -2.40 -5.84 5.54
CA ALA A 50 -1.56 -6.71 4.72
C ALA A 50 -0.11 -6.73 5.22
N THR A 51 0.45 -5.56 5.54
CA THR A 51 1.80 -5.42 6.10
C THR A 51 1.90 -6.07 7.49
N LEU A 52 0.85 -5.97 8.31
CA LEU A 52 0.79 -6.65 9.61
C LEU A 52 0.79 -8.18 9.45
N GLY A 53 0.09 -8.70 8.44
CA GLY A 53 0.13 -10.12 8.07
C GLY A 53 1.55 -10.58 7.72
N ALA A 54 2.28 -9.79 6.92
CA ALA A 54 3.69 -10.08 6.61
C ALA A 54 4.58 -10.05 7.85
N ALA A 55 4.35 -9.13 8.80
CA ALA A 55 5.10 -9.09 10.05
C ALA A 55 4.89 -10.35 10.90
N LEU A 56 3.65 -10.85 10.95
CA LEU A 56 3.32 -12.11 11.62
C LEU A 56 3.99 -13.30 10.93
N ASP A 57 4.02 -13.32 9.60
CA ASP A 57 4.69 -14.37 8.84
C ASP A 57 6.20 -14.41 9.14
N TYR A 58 6.90 -13.27 9.06
CA TYR A 58 8.32 -13.17 9.42
C TYR A 58 8.63 -13.68 10.84
N PHE A 59 7.69 -13.49 11.76
CA PHE A 59 7.83 -13.97 13.13
C PHE A 59 7.58 -15.49 13.24
N VAL A 60 6.50 -16.00 12.64
CA VAL A 60 6.02 -17.36 12.84
C VAL A 60 6.79 -18.39 12.00
N THR A 61 7.17 -18.04 10.78
CA THR A 61 7.77 -18.96 9.80
C THR A 61 9.08 -19.61 10.25
N PRO A 62 10.04 -18.91 10.91
CA PRO A 62 11.24 -19.54 11.46
C PRO A 62 10.98 -20.62 12.53
N PHE A 63 9.81 -20.59 13.18
CA PHE A 63 9.40 -21.61 14.16
C PHE A 63 8.66 -22.77 13.48
N LEU A 64 7.76 -22.46 12.54
CA LEU A 64 7.01 -23.49 11.80
C LEU A 64 7.94 -24.40 11.00
N VAL A 65 9.00 -23.85 10.41
CA VAL A 65 9.93 -24.64 9.59
C VAL A 65 10.63 -25.73 10.39
N LYS A 66 10.70 -25.60 11.72
CA LYS A 66 11.34 -26.56 12.64
C LYS A 66 10.45 -27.77 13.01
N ILE A 67 9.17 -27.76 12.60
CA ILE A 67 8.20 -28.81 12.93
C ILE A 67 8.49 -30.10 12.15
N ARG A 68 8.81 -31.19 12.87
CA ARG A 68 9.20 -32.50 12.28
C ARG A 68 8.04 -33.45 11.97
N ILE A 69 6.84 -32.94 11.74
CA ILE A 69 5.68 -33.80 11.40
C ILE A 69 5.96 -34.54 10.09
N GLY A 70 5.91 -35.87 10.12
CA GLY A 70 6.09 -36.74 8.94
C GLY A 70 7.53 -37.18 8.65
N PHE A 71 8.54 -36.70 9.39
CA PHE A 71 9.95 -37.08 9.18
C PHE A 71 10.47 -37.94 10.33
N LYS A 72 10.79 -39.21 10.06
CA LYS A 72 11.54 -40.11 10.96
C LYS A 72 12.88 -40.48 10.30
N GLY A 73 13.99 -40.05 10.88
CA GLY A 73 15.32 -40.67 10.65
C GLY A 73 16.20 -40.16 9.49
N GLN A 74 15.97 -38.98 8.91
CA GLN A 74 16.90 -38.35 7.95
C GLN A 74 17.25 -36.90 8.33
N GLU A 75 18.33 -36.35 7.76
CA GLU A 75 18.75 -34.96 7.91
C GLU A 75 17.58 -34.01 7.62
N PHE A 76 17.22 -33.23 8.63
CA PHE A 76 16.05 -32.38 8.62
C PHE A 76 16.45 -30.97 8.21
N HIS A 77 16.14 -30.59 6.97
CA HIS A 77 16.41 -29.26 6.42
C HIS A 77 15.19 -28.31 6.48
N GLY A 78 14.20 -28.63 7.30
CA GLY A 78 12.99 -27.83 7.49
C GLY A 78 11.77 -28.34 6.70
N ASN A 79 10.58 -28.20 7.28
CA ASN A 79 9.34 -28.73 6.74
C ASN A 79 8.58 -27.71 5.88
N MET A 80 9.21 -27.27 4.79
CA MET A 80 8.62 -26.30 3.86
C MET A 80 7.24 -26.70 3.32
N PRO A 81 6.96 -27.99 2.99
CA PRO A 81 5.64 -28.37 2.51
C PRO A 81 4.51 -28.10 3.52
N VAL A 82 4.73 -28.32 4.82
CA VAL A 82 3.69 -28.07 5.84
C VAL A 82 3.31 -26.60 5.92
N ILE A 83 4.29 -25.69 5.77
CA ILE A 83 4.03 -24.25 5.72
C ILE A 83 3.20 -23.92 4.46
N LEU A 84 3.65 -24.35 3.28
CA LEU A 84 2.98 -24.04 2.01
C LEU A 84 1.55 -24.61 1.93
N TYR A 85 1.31 -25.83 2.39
CA TYR A 85 -0.04 -26.40 2.44
C TYR A 85 -0.91 -25.74 3.52
N GLY A 86 -0.32 -25.38 4.66
CA GLY A 86 -1.03 -24.65 5.72
C GLY A 86 -1.52 -23.29 5.25
N GLU A 87 -0.65 -22.52 4.59
CA GLU A 87 -0.99 -21.26 3.96
C GLU A 87 -2.09 -21.41 2.90
N LEU A 88 -1.97 -22.41 2.03
CA LEU A 88 -2.98 -22.68 1.00
C LEU A 88 -4.37 -22.93 1.61
N VAL A 89 -4.45 -23.72 2.69
CA VAL A 89 -5.73 -24.04 3.36
C VAL A 89 -6.32 -22.79 3.99
N ILE A 90 -5.52 -22.03 4.76
CA ILE A 90 -5.99 -20.81 5.43
C ILE A 90 -6.46 -19.78 4.39
N GLN A 91 -5.66 -19.55 3.34
CA GLN A 91 -5.99 -18.61 2.26
C GLN A 91 -7.25 -19.02 1.51
N SER A 92 -7.43 -20.31 1.22
CA SER A 92 -8.63 -20.82 0.54
C SER A 92 -9.89 -20.62 1.36
N ILE A 93 -9.83 -20.86 2.68
CA ILE A 93 -10.96 -20.65 3.58
C ILE A 93 -11.36 -19.17 3.60
N ILE A 94 -10.39 -18.27 3.76
CA ILE A 94 -10.65 -16.82 3.79
C ILE A 94 -11.22 -16.34 2.45
N ALA A 95 -10.67 -16.79 1.32
CA ALA A 95 -11.16 -16.44 -0.01
C ALA A 95 -12.60 -16.89 -0.24
N ILE A 96 -12.97 -18.11 0.19
CA ILE A 96 -14.34 -18.62 0.09
C ILE A 96 -15.29 -17.78 0.97
N LEU A 97 -14.88 -17.49 2.21
CA LEU A 97 -15.70 -16.67 3.13
C LEU A 97 -15.95 -15.27 2.58
N LEU A 98 -14.92 -14.61 2.04
CA LEU A 98 -15.06 -13.29 1.42
C LEU A 98 -15.98 -13.33 0.20
N THR A 99 -15.86 -14.36 -0.65
CA THR A 99 -16.68 -14.51 -1.87
C THR A 99 -18.16 -14.71 -1.53
N ILE A 100 -18.49 -15.41 -0.44
CA ILE A 100 -19.87 -15.68 -0.04
C ILE A 100 -20.48 -14.48 0.71
N TYR A 101 -19.71 -13.84 1.59
CA TYR A 101 -20.25 -12.86 2.54
C TYR A 101 -20.16 -11.41 2.05
N PHE A 102 -19.18 -11.07 1.20
CA PHE A 102 -18.92 -9.68 0.82
C PHE A 102 -19.58 -9.33 -0.53
N PRO A 103 -20.62 -8.48 -0.56
CA PRO A 103 -21.26 -8.08 -1.81
C PRO A 103 -20.34 -7.17 -2.64
N ALA A 104 -20.46 -7.24 -3.97
CA ALA A 104 -19.57 -6.53 -4.90
C ALA A 104 -19.66 -4.99 -4.80
N ALA A 105 -20.82 -4.44 -4.43
CA ALA A 105 -21.01 -3.00 -4.24
C ALA A 105 -22.11 -2.70 -3.22
N PRO A 106 -22.04 -1.58 -2.48
CA PRO A 106 -23.14 -1.13 -1.65
C PRO A 106 -24.33 -0.73 -2.52
N LYS A 107 -25.55 -0.84 -1.97
CA LYS A 107 -26.79 -0.49 -2.69
C LYS A 107 -26.92 1.01 -2.98
N ILE A 108 -26.23 1.85 -2.21
CA ILE A 108 -26.25 3.31 -2.34
C ILE A 108 -24.78 3.76 -2.32
N PRO A 109 -24.26 4.38 -3.41
CA PRO A 109 -22.88 4.82 -3.45
C PRO A 109 -22.66 6.00 -2.49
N PRO A 110 -21.61 5.98 -1.66
CA PRO A 110 -21.34 7.01 -0.66
C PRO A 110 -20.62 8.26 -1.22
N SER A 111 -20.14 8.22 -2.47
CA SER A 111 -19.35 9.31 -3.07
C SER A 111 -19.89 9.76 -4.44
N TYR A 112 -19.90 11.07 -4.69
CA TYR A 112 -20.33 11.66 -5.96
C TYR A 112 -19.39 11.37 -7.13
N SER A 113 -18.08 11.18 -6.86
CA SER A 113 -17.09 10.89 -7.89
C SER A 113 -17.33 9.55 -8.61
N GLU A 114 -18.16 8.67 -8.02
CA GLU A 114 -18.64 7.42 -8.62
C GLU A 114 -19.62 7.66 -9.79
N ASN A 115 -20.36 8.78 -9.78
CA ASN A 115 -21.38 9.10 -10.78
C ASN A 115 -20.83 9.74 -12.06
N TYR A 116 -19.55 10.09 -12.09
CA TYR A 116 -18.92 10.66 -13.28
C TYR A 116 -18.65 9.59 -14.34
N LYS A 117 -18.94 9.90 -15.61
CA LYS A 117 -18.55 9.05 -16.73
C LYS A 117 -17.02 8.94 -16.77
N ARG A 118 -16.54 7.73 -16.51
CA ARG A 118 -15.12 7.34 -16.56
C ARG A 118 -14.60 7.55 -17.98
N GLU A 119 -13.81 8.60 -18.20
CA GLU A 119 -13.15 8.91 -19.47
C GLU A 119 -11.64 8.62 -19.40
N GLN A 120 -11.00 8.47 -20.56
CA GLN A 120 -9.55 8.32 -20.63
C GLN A 120 -8.85 9.60 -20.15
N SER A 121 -8.00 9.49 -19.12
CA SER A 121 -7.19 10.62 -18.64
C SER A 121 -6.21 11.09 -19.72
N LYS A 122 -6.22 12.40 -20.00
CA LYS A 122 -5.28 13.06 -20.92
C LYS A 122 -3.92 13.39 -20.27
N GLU A 123 -3.77 13.20 -18.96
CA GLU A 123 -2.56 13.62 -18.22
C GLU A 123 -1.58 12.47 -17.91
N GLN A 124 -1.31 11.64 -18.93
CA GLN A 124 -0.44 10.47 -18.83
C GLN A 124 0.97 10.81 -18.30
N ASN A 125 1.54 11.95 -18.70
CA ASN A 125 2.89 12.36 -18.30
C ASN A 125 3.04 12.57 -16.78
N LYS A 126 2.00 13.05 -16.09
CA LYS A 126 2.04 13.26 -14.63
C LYS A 126 2.02 11.92 -13.90
N PHE A 127 1.25 10.97 -14.43
CA PHE A 127 1.13 9.63 -13.86
C PHE A 127 2.44 8.86 -14.02
N VAL A 128 3.13 8.97 -15.16
CA VAL A 128 4.46 8.33 -15.35
C VAL A 128 5.48 8.81 -14.32
N VAL A 129 5.53 10.11 -14.02
CA VAL A 129 6.45 10.63 -12.99
C VAL A 129 6.11 10.06 -11.61
N LEU A 130 4.82 9.94 -11.28
CA LEU A 130 4.37 9.24 -10.06
C LEU A 130 4.91 7.81 -10.01
N LEU A 131 4.68 7.03 -11.06
CA LEU A 131 5.13 5.64 -11.14
C LEU A 131 6.64 5.49 -10.96
N LEU A 132 7.43 6.44 -11.47
CA LEU A 132 8.89 6.41 -11.32
C LEU A 132 9.30 6.59 -9.87
N TYR A 133 8.88 7.67 -9.19
CA TYR A 133 9.35 7.89 -7.82
C TYR A 133 8.69 6.96 -6.81
N SER A 134 7.41 6.63 -6.95
CA SER A 134 6.73 5.71 -6.04
C SER A 134 7.20 4.27 -6.25
N GLY A 135 7.38 3.86 -7.52
CA GLY A 135 7.86 2.55 -7.92
C GLY A 135 9.25 2.27 -7.37
N ILE A 136 10.19 3.19 -7.62
CA ILE A 136 11.57 3.06 -7.14
C ILE A 136 11.60 3.05 -5.61
N GLN A 137 10.87 3.96 -4.95
CA GLN A 137 10.89 4.05 -3.49
C GLN A 137 10.30 2.81 -2.81
N SER A 138 9.08 2.41 -3.20
CA SER A 138 8.41 1.26 -2.60
C SER A 138 9.09 -0.04 -2.97
N GLY A 139 9.56 -0.18 -4.23
CA GLY A 139 10.32 -1.34 -4.67
C GLY A 139 11.62 -1.53 -3.88
N ALA A 140 12.42 -0.46 -3.74
CA ALA A 140 13.68 -0.50 -2.99
C ALA A 140 13.48 -0.75 -1.50
N SER A 141 12.47 -0.13 -0.89
CA SER A 141 12.15 -0.33 0.52
C SER A 141 11.69 -1.77 0.79
N GLN A 142 10.82 -2.31 -0.07
CA GLN A 142 10.31 -3.67 0.08
C GLN A 142 11.40 -4.71 -0.19
N SER A 143 12.23 -4.51 -1.22
CA SER A 143 13.32 -5.43 -1.55
C SER A 143 14.36 -5.49 -0.44
N TYR A 144 14.69 -4.36 0.16
CA TYR A 144 15.58 -4.32 1.32
C TYR A 144 14.98 -5.01 2.56
N ASN A 145 13.71 -4.72 2.89
CA ASN A 145 13.03 -5.33 4.03
C ASN A 145 12.96 -6.85 3.90
N ASP A 146 12.61 -7.38 2.73
CA ASP A 146 12.51 -8.81 2.49
C ASP A 146 13.89 -9.51 2.54
N ASN A 147 14.96 -8.78 2.20
CA ASN A 147 16.31 -9.30 2.26
C ASN A 147 16.95 -9.22 3.66
N ALA A 148 16.31 -8.55 4.64
CA ALA A 148 16.88 -8.30 5.96
C ALA A 148 17.24 -9.59 6.73
N THR A 149 16.41 -10.64 6.63
CA THR A 149 16.70 -11.95 7.25
C THR A 149 17.96 -12.59 6.65
N TYR A 150 18.12 -12.49 5.33
CA TYR A 150 19.29 -13.01 4.62
C TYR A 150 20.56 -12.24 5.02
N LEU A 151 20.50 -10.90 5.09
CA LEU A 151 21.62 -10.07 5.51
C LEU A 151 22.07 -10.38 6.94
N LEU A 152 21.12 -10.60 7.86
CA LEU A 152 21.46 -11.00 9.24
C LEU A 152 22.09 -12.38 9.29
N THR A 153 21.63 -13.31 8.45
CA THR A 153 22.22 -14.65 8.34
C THR A 153 23.63 -14.60 7.73
N TYR A 154 23.88 -13.69 6.78
CA TYR A 154 25.21 -13.42 6.23
C TYR A 154 26.18 -12.88 7.31
N LEU A 155 25.67 -12.07 8.24
CA LEU A 155 26.40 -11.57 9.42
C LEU A 155 26.51 -12.60 10.56
N GLU A 156 26.35 -13.90 10.26
CA GLU A 156 26.44 -15.01 11.21
C GLU A 156 25.35 -15.05 12.32
N TYR A 157 24.29 -14.25 12.22
CA TYR A 157 23.15 -14.38 13.12
C TYR A 157 22.25 -15.57 12.74
N SER A 158 21.52 -16.08 13.74
CA SER A 158 20.56 -17.17 13.49
C SER A 158 19.39 -16.72 12.62
N GLN A 159 18.86 -17.62 11.79
CA GLN A 159 17.66 -17.36 10.99
C GLN A 159 16.45 -16.96 11.84
N THR A 160 16.34 -17.46 13.08
CA THR A 160 15.28 -17.07 14.03
C THR A 160 15.45 -15.62 14.47
N THR A 161 16.68 -15.18 14.74
CA THR A 161 16.97 -13.77 15.03
C THR A 161 16.65 -12.89 13.82
N GLY A 162 17.02 -13.34 12.62
CA GLY A 162 16.73 -12.64 11.36
C GLY A 162 15.24 -12.41 11.12
N GLY A 163 14.42 -13.45 11.31
CA GLY A 163 12.97 -13.35 11.19
C GLY A 163 12.33 -12.43 12.23
N ILE A 164 12.77 -12.50 13.50
CA ILE A 164 12.28 -11.60 14.56
C ILE A 164 12.62 -10.14 14.23
N VAL A 165 13.85 -9.85 13.79
CA VAL A 165 14.23 -8.49 13.42
C VAL A 165 13.41 -8.01 12.22
N SER A 166 13.24 -8.84 11.19
CA SER A 166 12.42 -8.51 10.01
C SER A 166 10.96 -8.25 10.39
N SER A 167 10.42 -8.99 11.36
CA SER A 167 9.10 -8.73 11.94
C SER A 167 9.03 -7.37 12.62
N ILE A 168 10.02 -7.01 13.45
CA ILE A 168 10.08 -5.69 14.13
C ILE A 168 10.16 -4.55 13.12
N ILE A 169 10.95 -4.70 12.06
CA ILE A 169 11.03 -3.72 10.96
C ILE A 169 9.66 -3.55 10.32
N THR A 170 8.98 -4.66 10.01
CA THR A 170 7.67 -4.65 9.35
C THR A 170 6.57 -4.06 10.25
N VAL A 171 6.57 -4.34 11.56
CA VAL A 171 5.67 -3.68 12.53
C VAL A 171 5.94 -2.18 12.61
N SER A 172 7.20 -1.76 12.51
CA SER A 172 7.53 -0.34 12.47
C SER A 172 6.95 0.31 11.20
N ALA A 173 6.97 -0.39 10.06
CA ALA A 173 6.31 0.06 8.83
C ALA A 173 4.79 0.20 8.99
N VAL A 174 4.13 -0.72 9.69
CA VAL A 174 2.70 -0.58 10.05
C VAL A 174 2.45 0.74 10.79
N ILE A 175 3.28 1.07 11.79
CA ILE A 175 3.15 2.32 12.55
C ILE A 175 3.35 3.54 11.63
N GLY A 176 4.35 3.51 10.75
CA GLY A 176 4.56 4.57 9.76
C GLY A 176 3.38 4.75 8.82
N GLY A 177 2.85 3.64 8.29
CA GLY A 177 1.67 3.63 7.41
C GLY A 177 0.41 4.18 8.05
N ILE A 178 0.37 4.29 9.38
CA ILE A 178 -0.72 4.92 10.13
C ILE A 178 -0.44 6.40 10.40
N ILE A 179 0.78 6.74 10.83
CA ILE A 179 1.11 8.10 11.30
C ILE A 179 0.98 9.13 10.17
N LEU A 180 1.57 8.88 9.00
CA LEU A 180 1.63 9.92 7.96
C LEU A 180 0.25 10.24 7.35
N PRO A 181 -0.63 9.28 7.03
CA PRO A 181 -1.97 9.59 6.56
C PRO A 181 -2.80 10.37 7.59
N LEU A 182 -2.63 10.09 8.89
CA LEU A 182 -3.29 10.86 9.96
C LEU A 182 -2.76 12.29 10.03
N ILE A 183 -1.45 12.49 9.90
CA ILE A 183 -0.85 13.83 9.85
C ILE A 183 -1.33 14.60 8.60
N MET A 184 -1.40 13.94 7.44
CA MET A 184 -1.88 14.55 6.19
C MET A 184 -3.34 14.99 6.26
N ARG A 185 -4.17 14.31 7.07
CA ARG A 185 -5.54 14.76 7.33
C ARG A 185 -5.58 16.14 8.02
N ILE A 186 -4.57 16.46 8.81
CA ILE A 186 -4.43 17.75 9.51
C ILE A 186 -3.71 18.77 8.62
N LEU A 187 -2.67 18.33 7.89
CA LEU A 187 -1.88 19.17 7.00
C LEU A 187 -2.56 19.31 5.64
N VAL A 188 -3.47 20.28 5.53
CA VAL A 188 -4.15 20.61 4.27
C VAL A 188 -3.13 20.98 3.17
N LYS A 189 -3.03 20.12 2.13
CA LYS A 189 -2.51 20.43 0.78
C LYS A 189 -1.01 20.77 0.64
N LYS A 190 -0.10 20.09 1.36
CA LYS A 190 1.38 20.25 1.19
C LYS A 190 2.11 18.96 0.80
N ASP A 191 1.51 18.17 -0.08
CA ASP A 191 1.92 16.77 -0.31
C ASP A 191 3.36 16.61 -0.78
N LYS A 192 3.84 17.46 -1.70
CA LYS A 192 5.23 17.35 -2.21
C LYS A 192 6.29 17.55 -1.15
N PHE A 193 6.08 18.49 -0.23
CA PHE A 193 7.04 18.75 0.85
C PHE A 193 7.06 17.58 1.83
N VAL A 194 5.88 17.03 2.14
CA VAL A 194 5.78 15.86 3.02
C VAL A 194 6.42 14.64 2.37
N TYR A 195 6.18 14.36 1.08
CA TYR A 195 6.88 13.30 0.34
C TYR A 195 8.39 13.49 0.38
N PHE A 196 8.86 14.70 0.09
CA PHE A 196 10.29 15.01 0.07
C PHE A 196 10.93 14.81 1.46
N VAL A 197 10.30 15.27 2.53
CA VAL A 197 10.80 15.09 3.90
C VAL A 197 10.78 13.60 4.28
N SER A 198 9.71 12.87 3.98
CA SER A 198 9.62 11.44 4.29
C SER A 198 10.65 10.61 3.55
N PHE A 199 10.96 10.96 2.30
CA PHE A 199 11.98 10.27 1.51
C PHE A 199 13.40 10.61 1.99
N LEU A 200 13.66 11.87 2.35
CA LEU A 200 14.93 12.27 2.96
C LEU A 200 15.18 11.58 4.32
N LEU A 201 14.14 11.42 5.13
CA LEU A 201 14.23 10.65 6.39
C LEU A 201 14.53 9.18 6.10
N MET A 202 14.02 8.65 5.00
CA MET A 202 14.33 7.31 4.52
C MET A 202 15.80 7.16 4.12
N ASP A 203 16.31 8.07 3.29
CA ASP A 203 17.70 8.10 2.84
C ASP A 203 18.66 8.18 4.06
N LEU A 204 18.32 9.03 5.03
CA LEU A 204 19.08 9.14 6.28
C LEU A 204 19.02 7.84 7.10
N ALA A 205 17.85 7.24 7.25
CA ALA A 205 17.67 6.01 8.01
C ALA A 205 18.47 4.84 7.43
N LEU A 206 18.57 4.76 6.11
CA LEU A 206 19.33 3.72 5.39
C LEU A 206 20.84 3.94 5.51
N SER A 207 21.27 5.21 5.57
CA SER A 207 22.67 5.56 5.83
C SER A 207 23.12 5.35 7.29
N ALA A 208 22.20 5.43 8.26
CA ALA A 208 22.50 5.44 9.69
C ALA A 208 22.30 4.10 10.44
N LEU A 209 22.11 2.98 9.71
CA LEU A 209 21.99 1.60 10.22
C LEU A 209 20.80 1.31 11.16
N GLY A 210 19.85 2.24 11.32
CA GLY A 210 18.68 2.05 12.20
C GLY A 210 17.58 1.23 11.55
N THR A 211 17.61 -0.10 11.68
CA THR A 211 16.62 -1.04 11.11
C THR A 211 15.16 -0.71 11.47
N VAL A 212 14.90 -0.24 12.69
CA VAL A 212 13.56 0.18 13.16
C VAL A 212 13.10 1.48 12.49
N ILE A 213 14.03 2.44 12.35
CA ILE A 213 13.76 3.73 11.73
C ILE A 213 13.51 3.52 10.23
N LEU A 214 14.18 2.56 9.60
CA LEU A 214 13.90 2.10 8.25
C LEU A 214 12.50 1.53 8.09
N GLY A 215 12.10 0.62 8.98
CA GLY A 215 10.75 0.11 9.00
C GLY A 215 9.72 1.23 9.02
N LEU A 216 9.82 2.14 9.99
CA LEU A 216 8.92 3.29 10.13
C LEU A 216 8.78 4.09 8.84
N ASN A 217 9.89 4.52 8.24
CA ASN A 217 9.83 5.39 7.08
C ASN A 217 9.31 4.68 5.81
N SER A 218 9.41 3.35 5.71
CA SER A 218 8.95 2.58 4.54
C SER A 218 7.44 2.53 4.46
N GLY A 219 6.78 2.53 5.62
CA GLY A 219 5.33 2.56 5.72
C GLY A 219 4.72 3.93 5.47
N LEU A 220 5.41 5.02 5.83
CA LEU A 220 4.86 6.39 5.83
C LEU A 220 4.17 6.73 4.50
N CYS A 221 4.81 6.45 3.36
CA CYS A 221 4.34 6.94 2.06
C CYS A 221 3.43 5.96 1.29
N TYR A 222 3.33 4.69 1.70
CA TYR A 222 2.70 3.64 0.88
C TYR A 222 1.21 3.90 0.61
N SER A 223 0.43 4.19 1.66
CA SER A 223 -1.01 4.48 1.55
C SER A 223 -1.29 5.77 0.77
N LEU A 224 -0.38 6.75 0.85
CA LEU A 224 -0.52 8.03 0.16
C LEU A 224 -0.33 7.90 -1.36
N PHE A 225 0.50 6.96 -1.83
CA PHE A 225 0.68 6.73 -3.26
C PHE A 225 -0.60 6.29 -3.95
N PHE A 226 -1.42 5.43 -3.31
CA PHE A 226 -2.70 5.02 -3.87
C PHE A 226 -3.69 6.18 -3.98
N GLU A 227 -3.72 7.06 -2.97
CA GLU A 227 -4.58 8.25 -2.99
C GLU A 227 -4.11 9.26 -4.05
N THR A 228 -2.80 9.54 -4.11
CA THR A 228 -2.23 10.42 -5.14
C THR A 228 -2.38 9.84 -6.55
N ALA A 229 -2.29 8.51 -6.70
CA ALA A 229 -2.57 7.82 -7.97
C ALA A 229 -4.02 8.02 -8.40
N ALA A 230 -4.98 7.86 -7.50
CA ALA A 230 -6.39 8.11 -7.77
C ALA A 230 -6.67 9.57 -8.13
N GLU A 231 -6.01 10.54 -7.49
CA GLU A 231 -6.18 11.95 -7.80
C GLU A 231 -5.62 12.36 -9.17
N ILE A 232 -4.42 11.88 -9.52
CA ILE A 232 -3.77 12.19 -10.81
C ILE A 232 -4.47 11.45 -11.95
N ALA A 233 -4.92 10.21 -11.72
CA ALA A 233 -5.54 9.39 -12.75
C ALA A 233 -7.00 9.78 -13.04
N PHE A 234 -7.65 10.59 -12.18
CA PHE A 234 -9.04 10.99 -12.36
C PHE A 234 -9.31 11.52 -13.79
N PRO A 235 -10.35 11.06 -14.50
CA PRO A 235 -11.50 10.25 -14.03
C PRO A 235 -11.37 8.73 -14.26
N VAL A 236 -10.15 8.18 -14.35
CA VAL A 236 -9.92 6.74 -14.50
C VAL A 236 -10.31 6.00 -13.19
N PRO A 237 -10.87 4.79 -13.28
CA PRO A 237 -11.13 3.93 -12.11
C PRO A 237 -9.90 3.71 -11.22
N GLU A 238 -10.12 3.67 -9.91
CA GLU A 238 -9.05 3.54 -8.91
C GLU A 238 -8.37 2.18 -8.90
N ASP A 239 -9.10 1.13 -9.28
CA ASP A 239 -8.56 -0.20 -9.46
C ASP A 239 -7.47 -0.19 -10.55
N VAL A 240 -7.71 0.48 -11.68
CA VAL A 240 -6.74 0.59 -12.78
C VAL A 240 -5.52 1.41 -12.34
N SER A 241 -5.71 2.57 -11.70
CA SER A 241 -4.58 3.40 -11.27
C SER A 241 -3.75 2.71 -10.18
N GLY A 242 -4.39 2.02 -9.23
CA GLY A 242 -3.73 1.21 -8.20
C GLY A 242 -3.02 -0.02 -8.77
N THR A 243 -3.58 -0.66 -9.79
CA THR A 243 -2.96 -1.82 -10.48
C THR A 243 -1.68 -1.39 -11.19
N VAL A 244 -1.70 -0.29 -11.96
CA VAL A 244 -0.51 0.20 -12.67
C VAL A 244 0.57 0.67 -11.69
N LEU A 245 0.17 1.31 -10.59
CA LEU A 245 1.06 1.68 -9.49
C LEU A 245 1.74 0.44 -8.87
N THR A 246 0.97 -0.59 -8.53
CA THR A 246 1.49 -1.83 -7.95
C THR A 246 2.41 -2.56 -8.93
N PHE A 247 2.07 -2.57 -10.22
CA PHE A 247 2.93 -3.13 -11.25
C PHE A 247 4.31 -2.45 -11.27
N ALA A 248 4.35 -1.11 -11.22
CA ALA A 248 5.60 -0.36 -11.16
C ALA A 248 6.41 -0.71 -9.90
N ASN A 249 5.77 -0.81 -8.74
CA ASN A 249 6.41 -1.23 -7.49
C ASN A 249 7.02 -2.64 -7.60
N ASN A 250 6.25 -3.62 -8.08
CA ASN A 250 6.69 -5.01 -8.22
C ASN A 250 7.82 -5.15 -9.26
N PHE A 251 7.77 -4.36 -10.33
CA PHE A 251 8.81 -4.35 -11.35
C PHE A 251 10.14 -3.81 -10.80
N MET A 252 10.09 -2.70 -10.05
CA MET A 252 11.28 -2.17 -9.37
C MET A 252 11.82 -3.12 -8.31
N TYR A 253 10.94 -3.73 -7.51
CA TYR A 253 11.30 -4.78 -6.55
C TYR A 253 12.07 -5.94 -7.22
N PHE A 254 11.59 -6.41 -8.37
CA PHE A 254 12.25 -7.46 -9.14
C PHE A 254 13.65 -7.04 -9.61
N ILE A 255 13.80 -5.81 -10.11
CA ILE A 255 15.10 -5.28 -10.52
C ILE A 255 16.07 -5.22 -9.34
N ASP A 256 15.65 -4.64 -8.22
CA ASP A 256 16.52 -4.51 -7.04
C ASP A 256 16.93 -5.89 -6.51
N MET A 257 16.00 -6.84 -6.42
CA MET A 257 16.31 -8.21 -6.00
C MET A 257 17.26 -8.93 -6.96
N LEU A 258 17.09 -8.73 -8.28
CA LEU A 258 18.01 -9.29 -9.28
C LEU A 258 19.41 -8.70 -9.12
N VAL A 259 19.50 -7.39 -8.91
CA VAL A 259 20.77 -6.70 -8.68
C VAL A 259 21.44 -7.21 -7.41
N TYR A 260 20.71 -7.36 -6.29
CA TYR A 260 21.24 -7.93 -5.05
C TYR A 260 21.83 -9.32 -5.26
N GLY A 261 21.18 -10.16 -6.08
CA GLY A 261 21.68 -11.48 -6.42
C GLY A 261 22.99 -11.47 -7.23
N LEU A 262 23.27 -10.40 -7.99
CA LEU A 262 24.47 -10.27 -8.81
C LEU A 262 25.66 -9.66 -8.05
N VAL A 263 25.40 -8.68 -7.18
CA VAL A 263 26.44 -7.90 -6.48
C VAL A 263 26.86 -8.49 -5.13
N GLY A 264 26.02 -9.37 -4.55
CA GLY A 264 26.24 -9.97 -3.23
C GLY A 264 25.76 -9.10 -2.06
N ALA A 265 25.73 -9.72 -0.87
CA ALA A 265 25.14 -9.16 0.36
C ALA A 265 25.76 -7.84 0.84
N GLU A 266 27.04 -7.59 0.53
CA GLU A 266 27.77 -6.41 1.04
C GLU A 266 27.31 -5.10 0.39
N TRP A 267 26.79 -5.19 -0.83
CA TRP A 267 26.39 -4.03 -1.63
C TRP A 267 24.89 -3.72 -1.54
N THR A 268 24.09 -4.58 -0.91
CA THR A 268 22.63 -4.45 -0.91
C THR A 268 22.16 -3.15 -0.27
N THR A 269 22.75 -2.74 0.86
CA THR A 269 22.41 -1.50 1.55
C THR A 269 22.80 -0.28 0.72
N PHE A 270 23.96 -0.34 0.04
CA PHE A 270 24.41 0.74 -0.83
C PHE A 270 23.49 0.90 -2.06
N ILE A 271 23.10 -0.20 -2.68
CA ILE A 271 22.22 -0.19 -3.85
C ILE A 271 20.82 0.29 -3.47
N ALA A 272 20.29 -0.19 -2.34
CA ALA A 272 19.04 0.32 -1.79
C ALA A 272 19.10 1.84 -1.56
N LEU A 273 20.23 2.37 -1.04
CA LEU A 273 20.41 3.81 -0.84
C LEU A 273 20.40 4.58 -2.15
N VAL A 274 21.09 4.06 -3.16
CA VAL A 274 21.12 4.70 -4.49
C VAL A 274 19.72 4.73 -5.08
N SER A 275 18.95 3.63 -4.99
CA SER A 275 17.58 3.58 -5.48
C SER A 275 16.68 4.59 -4.75
N THR A 276 16.74 4.69 -3.42
CA THR A 276 15.92 5.67 -2.67
C THR A 276 16.32 7.11 -2.96
N VAL A 277 17.62 7.43 -3.04
CA VAL A 277 18.08 8.78 -3.39
C VAL A 277 17.64 9.18 -4.79
N VAL A 278 17.70 8.25 -5.76
CA VAL A 278 17.20 8.49 -7.11
C VAL A 278 15.72 8.81 -7.09
N SER A 279 14.92 8.09 -6.30
CA SER A 279 13.49 8.35 -6.14
C SER A 279 13.22 9.76 -5.56
N THR A 280 14.00 10.20 -4.56
CA THR A 280 13.92 11.52 -3.94
C THR A 280 14.16 12.64 -4.96
N VAL A 281 15.11 12.46 -5.87
CA VAL A 281 15.44 13.42 -6.94
C VAL A 281 14.28 13.60 -7.94
N PHE A 282 13.41 12.60 -8.12
CA PHE A 282 12.26 12.70 -9.03
C PHE A 282 11.08 13.50 -8.43
N ILE A 283 11.00 13.66 -7.11
CA ILE A 283 9.87 14.33 -6.43
C ILE A 283 9.65 15.78 -6.91
N PRO A 284 10.67 16.66 -7.03
CA PRO A 284 10.48 18.04 -7.48
C PRO A 284 9.84 18.14 -8.88
N PHE A 285 10.05 17.13 -9.73
CA PHE A 285 9.50 17.06 -11.08
C PHE A 285 8.03 16.60 -11.10
N SER A 286 7.52 16.04 -10.00
CA SER A 286 6.11 15.67 -9.88
C SER A 286 5.24 16.93 -9.97
N LYS A 287 4.14 16.86 -10.74
CA LYS A 287 3.09 17.89 -10.75
C LYS A 287 1.80 17.26 -10.25
N VAL A 288 1.67 17.12 -8.94
CA VAL A 288 0.43 16.67 -8.29
C VAL A 288 -0.69 17.66 -8.60
N SER A 289 -1.83 17.17 -9.07
CA SER A 289 -2.97 17.97 -9.53
C SER A 289 -4.25 17.47 -8.88
N PHE A 290 -4.78 18.23 -7.92
CA PHE A 290 -5.94 17.87 -7.09
C PHE A 290 -7.30 18.07 -7.79
N LYS A 291 -7.48 17.51 -8.99
CA LYS A 291 -8.71 17.72 -9.78
C LYS A 291 -9.93 17.06 -9.14
N ARG A 292 -9.76 15.83 -8.63
CA ARG A 292 -10.81 15.06 -7.98
C ARG A 292 -11.31 15.76 -6.71
N SER A 293 -10.40 16.07 -5.80
CA SER A 293 -10.72 16.73 -4.52
C SER A 293 -11.37 18.11 -4.74
N ALA A 294 -10.95 18.86 -5.76
CA ALA A 294 -11.60 20.12 -6.12
C ALA A 294 -13.04 19.96 -6.64
N LEU A 295 -13.34 18.87 -7.36
CA LEU A 295 -14.71 18.58 -7.83
C LEU A 295 -15.62 18.15 -6.67
N GLU A 296 -15.12 17.29 -5.77
CA GLU A 296 -15.86 16.87 -4.58
C GLU A 296 -16.16 18.08 -3.65
N ASP A 297 -15.20 19.01 -3.51
CA ASP A 297 -15.41 20.28 -2.78
C ASP A 297 -16.50 21.15 -3.44
N GLN A 298 -16.54 21.23 -4.77
CA GLN A 298 -17.55 22.00 -5.51
C GLN A 298 -18.95 21.42 -5.39
N GLU A 299 -19.10 20.10 -5.45
CA GLU A 299 -20.41 19.45 -5.33
C GLU A 299 -20.95 19.54 -3.90
N ARG A 300 -20.11 19.37 -2.89
CA ARG A 300 -20.49 19.60 -1.49
C ARG A 300 -20.96 21.03 -1.26
N ALA A 301 -20.31 22.02 -1.86
CA ALA A 301 -20.75 23.41 -1.79
C ALA A 301 -22.11 23.63 -2.47
N LYS A 302 -22.41 22.95 -3.59
CA LYS A 302 -23.72 23.01 -4.24
C LYS A 302 -24.83 22.42 -3.37
N GLU A 303 -24.57 21.30 -2.69
CA GLU A 303 -25.55 20.69 -1.80
C GLU A 303 -25.81 21.52 -0.56
N GLN A 304 -24.78 22.06 0.08
CA GLN A 304 -24.94 22.97 1.21
C GLN A 304 -25.74 24.21 0.81
N ASN A 305 -25.50 24.76 -0.39
CA ASN A 305 -26.28 25.86 -0.94
C ASN A 305 -27.72 25.45 -1.26
N SER A 306 -27.96 24.21 -1.72
CA SER A 306 -29.31 23.72 -2.02
C SER A 306 -30.12 23.47 -0.76
N GLN A 307 -29.49 22.91 0.28
CA GLN A 307 -30.09 22.71 1.61
C GLN A 307 -30.37 24.04 2.32
N SER A 308 -29.46 25.01 2.24
CA SER A 308 -29.70 26.35 2.80
C SER A 308 -30.82 27.08 2.08
N THR A 309 -30.89 26.98 0.75
CA THR A 309 -31.99 27.55 -0.05
C THR A 309 -33.33 26.89 0.29
N LEU A 310 -33.36 25.56 0.42
CA LEU A 310 -34.57 24.83 0.83
C LEU A 310 -34.99 25.21 2.26
N GLY A 311 -34.04 25.29 3.20
CA GLY A 311 -34.30 25.72 4.57
C GLY A 311 -34.86 27.14 4.66
N ASN A 312 -34.32 28.06 3.88
CA ASN A 312 -34.83 29.43 3.78
C ASN A 312 -36.25 29.46 3.19
N SER A 313 -36.52 28.69 2.13
CA SER A 313 -37.87 28.61 1.53
C SER A 313 -38.92 28.01 2.46
N LEU A 314 -38.55 27.02 3.28
CA LEU A 314 -39.43 26.43 4.29
C LEU A 314 -39.66 27.40 5.46
N SER A 315 -38.64 28.17 5.84
CA SER A 315 -38.77 29.21 6.85
C SER A 315 -39.70 30.34 6.39
N GLU A 316 -39.55 30.81 5.15
CA GLU A 316 -40.45 31.81 4.54
C GLU A 316 -41.89 31.30 4.39
N ALA A 317 -42.08 30.04 4.02
CA ALA A 317 -43.42 29.43 3.97
C ALA A 317 -44.06 29.35 5.37
N SER A 318 -43.28 29.06 6.41
CA SER A 318 -43.77 28.99 7.79
C SER A 318 -44.12 30.35 8.38
N THR A 319 -43.38 31.42 8.02
CA THR A 319 -43.70 32.79 8.45
C THR A 319 -44.95 33.32 7.75
N LEU A 320 -45.14 33.03 6.46
CA LEU A 320 -46.36 33.38 5.74
C LEU A 320 -47.61 32.68 6.30
N HIS A 321 -47.49 31.41 6.69
CA HIS A 321 -48.59 30.68 7.34
C HIS A 321 -48.92 31.20 8.75
N ASN A 322 -47.95 31.73 9.49
CA ASN A 322 -48.21 32.38 10.78
C ASN A 322 -48.86 33.76 10.64
N ILE A 323 -48.59 34.48 9.54
CA ILE A 323 -49.21 35.78 9.26
C ILE A 323 -50.67 35.63 8.80
N SER A 324 -51.04 34.52 8.15
CA SER A 324 -52.42 34.27 7.70
C SER A 324 -53.38 33.78 8.79
N ASN A 325 -52.86 33.47 9.99
CA ASN A 325 -53.63 32.95 11.13
C ASN A 325 -53.88 34.00 12.24
N VAL A 326 -53.60 35.28 11.96
CA VAL A 326 -53.93 36.45 12.80
C VAL A 326 -54.94 37.30 12.06
#